data_AF-A0A4U7F2E3-F1
#
_entry.id   AF-A0A4U7F2E3-F1
#
_cell.length_a   1.000
_cell.length_b   1.000
_cell.length_c   1.000
_cell.angle_alpha   90.00
_cell.angle_beta   90.00
_cell.angle_gamma   90.00
#
_symmetry.space_group_name_H-M   'P 1'
#
loop_
_entity.id
_entity.type
_entity.pdbx_description
1 polymer ?
#
loop_
_entity_poly.entity_id
_entity_poly.type
_entity_poly.pdbx_seq_one_letter_code
_entity_poly.pdbx_strand_id
1 'polypeptide(L)'
;MSGERRGDGAPVLLVAGGARVDAGKTTFSTGLVRALADRVGDAVGVKPRAGNDFWFDHDDYRIAAESGRLYGKDARRLAAASTRPLADAADVITPESINPVHRLWLPTPDRTGMLGDADRTFLCDRVTAPAAVGDDTSADAATATETRFVVNGAAESAGLLPDDLADRLPLADATRVEG
;
A
#
# COMPACT_ATOMS: atom_id res chain seq x y z
N MET A 1 -2.92 7.68 -32.53
CA MET A 1 -2.43 7.58 -31.13
C MET A 1 -2.81 6.22 -30.61
N SER A 2 -1.85 5.30 -30.62
CA SER A 2 -2.02 3.94 -30.09
C SER A 2 -1.73 4.00 -28.60
N GLY A 3 -2.74 3.73 -27.78
CA GLY A 3 -2.55 3.54 -26.34
C GLY A 3 -1.91 2.18 -26.11
N GLU A 4 -0.79 2.15 -25.40
CA GLU A 4 -0.11 0.93 -24.98
C GLU A 4 -1.08 0.02 -24.21
N ARG A 5 -1.37 -1.16 -24.76
CA ARG A 5 -1.97 -2.26 -24.01
C ARG A 5 -0.89 -2.86 -23.12
N ARG A 6 -0.95 -2.62 -21.81
CA ARG A 6 -0.27 -3.48 -20.83
C ARG A 6 -1.20 -4.63 -20.46
N GLY A 7 -0.69 -5.87 -20.54
CA GLY A 7 -1.35 -7.09 -20.10
C GLY A 7 -2.14 -7.82 -21.19
N ASP A 8 -2.04 -9.14 -21.19
CA ASP A 8 -2.65 -10.22 -22.00
C ASP A 8 -4.12 -10.10 -22.51
N GLY A 9 -4.84 -9.01 -22.25
CA GLY A 9 -6.26 -8.84 -22.58
C GLY A 9 -7.22 -9.27 -21.47
N ALA A 10 -6.73 -9.61 -20.27
CA ALA A 10 -7.56 -9.93 -19.12
C ALA A 10 -8.48 -8.75 -18.71
N PRO A 11 -9.73 -9.02 -18.30
CA PRO A 11 -10.66 -7.99 -17.89
C PRO A 11 -10.24 -7.37 -16.53
N VAL A 12 -10.26 -6.04 -16.46
CA VAL A 12 -10.06 -5.30 -15.21
C VAL A 12 -11.41 -4.86 -14.64
N LEU A 13 -11.66 -5.21 -13.38
CA LEU A 13 -12.90 -4.91 -12.67
C LEU A 13 -12.65 -3.89 -11.56
N LEU A 14 -13.37 -2.77 -11.59
CA LEU A 14 -13.35 -1.77 -10.51
C LEU A 14 -14.48 -2.04 -9.52
N VAL A 15 -14.12 -2.34 -8.26
CA VAL A 15 -15.09 -2.41 -7.15
C VAL A 15 -15.18 -1.06 -6.46
N ALA A 16 -16.29 -0.36 -6.69
CA ALA A 16 -16.62 0.90 -6.01
C ALA A 16 -17.71 0.67 -4.96
N GLY A 17 -17.69 1.46 -3.88
CA GLY A 17 -18.72 1.41 -2.83
C GLY A 17 -19.61 2.65 -2.90
N GLY A 18 -20.93 2.45 -2.77
CA GLY A 18 -21.91 3.54 -2.80
C GLY A 18 -21.97 4.37 -1.52
N ALA A 19 -21.36 3.90 -0.42
CA ALA A 19 -21.26 4.64 0.84
C ALA A 19 -19.81 5.07 1.12
N ARG A 20 -19.68 6.21 1.82
CA ARG A 20 -18.40 6.87 2.13
C ARG A 20 -17.47 5.99 2.96
N VAL A 21 -18.01 5.21 3.90
CA VAL A 21 -17.27 4.32 4.82
C VAL A 21 -18.02 2.98 4.90
N ASP A 22 -17.30 1.89 5.17
CA ASP A 22 -17.84 0.54 5.49
C ASP A 22 -18.86 -0.08 4.52
N ALA A 23 -18.82 0.28 3.24
CA ALA A 23 -19.65 -0.33 2.20
C ALA A 23 -19.35 -1.83 1.90
N GLY A 24 -18.59 -2.53 2.76
CA GLY A 24 -18.24 -3.94 2.56
C GLY A 24 -17.31 -4.24 1.39
N LYS A 25 -16.68 -3.21 0.78
CA LYS A 25 -15.87 -3.32 -0.45
C LYS A 25 -14.81 -4.41 -0.39
N THR A 26 -14.05 -4.47 0.70
CA THR A 26 -12.97 -5.46 0.85
C THR A 26 -13.52 -6.87 0.94
N THR A 27 -14.56 -7.08 1.77
CA THR A 27 -15.23 -8.39 1.88
C THR A 27 -15.74 -8.86 0.52
N PHE A 28 -16.48 -8.00 -0.17
CA PHE A 28 -16.97 -8.30 -1.53
C PHE A 28 -15.81 -8.60 -2.49
N SER A 29 -14.77 -7.76 -2.52
CA SER A 29 -13.63 -7.93 -3.43
C SER A 29 -12.89 -9.24 -3.17
N THR A 30 -12.70 -9.64 -1.91
CA THR A 30 -12.06 -10.93 -1.59
C THR A 30 -12.92 -12.13 -1.99
N GLY A 31 -14.25 -12.01 -1.93
CA GLY A 31 -15.16 -13.03 -2.45
C GLY A 31 -15.14 -13.09 -3.98
N LEU A 32 -15.13 -11.92 -4.63
CA LEU A 32 -15.05 -11.80 -6.08
C LEU A 32 -13.75 -12.41 -6.63
N VAL A 33 -12.60 -12.12 -6.02
CA VAL A 33 -11.31 -12.70 -6.42
C VAL A 33 -11.36 -14.22 -6.37
N ARG A 34 -11.86 -14.82 -5.28
CA ARG A 34 -12.01 -16.28 -5.17
C ARG A 34 -12.94 -16.85 -6.23
N ALA A 35 -14.12 -16.24 -6.39
CA ALA A 35 -15.11 -16.68 -7.36
C ALA A 35 -14.60 -16.59 -8.81
N LEU A 36 -13.76 -15.61 -9.12
CA LEU A 36 -13.12 -15.50 -10.43
C LEU A 36 -12.02 -16.56 -10.59
N ALA A 37 -11.12 -16.70 -9.62
CA ALA A 37 -10.10 -17.74 -9.65
C ALA A 37 -10.71 -19.15 -9.86
N ASP A 38 -11.80 -19.47 -9.15
CA ASP A 38 -12.52 -20.73 -9.32
C ASP A 38 -13.12 -20.92 -10.72
N ARG A 39 -13.49 -19.82 -11.40
CA ARG A 39 -14.19 -19.85 -12.69
C ARG A 39 -13.26 -19.76 -13.90
N VAL A 40 -12.21 -18.95 -13.81
CA VAL A 40 -11.31 -18.63 -14.94
C VAL A 40 -9.87 -19.09 -14.72
N GLY A 41 -9.56 -19.66 -13.55
CA GLY A 41 -8.26 -20.24 -13.22
C GLY A 41 -7.46 -19.39 -12.25
N ASP A 42 -7.40 -18.08 -12.45
CA ASP A 42 -6.67 -17.17 -11.58
C ASP A 42 -7.34 -15.78 -11.43
N ALA A 43 -6.96 -15.07 -10.38
CA ALA A 43 -7.38 -13.69 -10.14
C ALA A 43 -6.42 -13.00 -9.16
N VAL A 44 -6.26 -11.68 -9.32
CA VAL A 44 -5.52 -10.82 -8.38
C VAL A 44 -6.38 -9.66 -7.91
N GLY A 45 -6.43 -9.46 -6.60
CA GLY A 45 -7.05 -8.30 -5.98
C GLY A 45 -6.04 -7.16 -5.80
N VAL A 46 -6.41 -5.95 -6.20
CA VAL A 46 -5.54 -4.76 -6.11
C VAL A 46 -6.16 -3.71 -5.20
N LYS A 47 -5.33 -3.10 -4.34
CA LYS A 47 -5.72 -1.98 -3.47
C LYS A 47 -4.77 -0.82 -3.77
N PRO A 48 -5.00 -0.01 -4.83
CA PRO A 48 -3.99 0.90 -5.37
C PRO A 48 -3.52 1.96 -4.37
N ARG A 49 -4.38 2.38 -3.45
CA ARG A 49 -4.05 3.28 -2.34
C ARG A 49 -4.77 2.85 -1.09
N ALA A 50 -4.06 2.88 0.04
CA ALA A 50 -4.59 2.59 1.36
C ALA A 50 -3.89 3.46 2.40
N GLY A 51 -4.40 3.43 3.62
CA GLY A 51 -3.72 3.99 4.76
C GLY A 51 -4.30 3.43 6.04
N ASN A 52 -3.50 3.48 7.09
CA ASN A 52 -3.89 3.17 8.46
C ASN A 52 -3.86 4.46 9.26
N ASP A 53 -4.77 4.57 10.21
CA ASP A 53 -4.61 5.50 11.31
C ASP A 53 -3.81 4.85 12.45
N PHE A 54 -2.81 5.54 12.98
CA PHE A 54 -1.93 5.02 14.02
C PHE A 54 -2.68 4.66 15.30
N TRP A 55 -3.77 5.36 15.64
CA TRP A 55 -4.59 5.05 16.81
C TRP A 55 -5.77 4.15 16.46
N PHE A 56 -6.55 4.48 15.42
CA PHE A 56 -7.77 3.72 15.10
C PHE A 56 -7.50 2.37 14.45
N ASP A 57 -6.41 2.23 13.70
CA ASP A 57 -5.93 0.97 13.10
C ASP A 57 -4.66 0.46 13.80
N HIS A 58 -4.47 0.79 15.08
CA HIS A 58 -3.23 0.51 15.84
C HIS A 58 -2.81 -0.97 15.77
N ASP A 59 -3.74 -1.92 15.90
CA ASP A 59 -3.41 -3.35 15.82
C ASP A 59 -2.93 -3.75 14.42
N ASP A 60 -3.53 -3.20 13.36
CA ASP A 60 -3.11 -3.45 11.98
C ASP A 60 -1.74 -2.83 11.70
N TYR A 61 -1.48 -1.62 12.21
CA TYR A 61 -0.17 -0.99 12.19
C TYR A 61 0.88 -1.86 12.89
N ARG A 62 0.63 -2.27 14.14
CA ARG A 62 1.58 -3.04 14.93
C ARG A 62 1.97 -4.35 14.27
N ILE A 63 0.99 -5.10 13.76
CA ILE A 63 1.23 -6.37 13.06
C ILE A 63 2.17 -6.18 11.86
N ALA A 64 1.99 -5.11 11.09
CA ALA A 64 2.87 -4.84 9.95
C ALA A 64 4.26 -4.37 10.40
N ALA A 65 4.29 -3.38 11.30
CA ALA A 65 5.53 -2.71 11.73
C ALA A 65 6.47 -3.64 12.52
N GLU A 66 5.96 -4.62 13.27
CA GLU A 66 6.77 -5.65 13.93
C GLU A 66 7.65 -6.46 12.96
N SER A 67 7.33 -6.44 11.66
CA SER A 67 8.10 -7.08 10.60
C SER A 67 8.90 -6.11 9.71
N GLY A 68 9.06 -4.85 10.12
CA GLY A 68 9.76 -3.85 9.30
C GLY A 68 8.91 -3.27 8.16
N ARG A 69 7.60 -3.53 8.15
CA ARG A 69 6.72 -3.32 6.99
C ARG A 69 5.56 -2.40 7.32
N LEU A 70 4.92 -1.87 6.28
CA LEU A 70 3.74 -1.03 6.42
C LEU A 70 2.66 -1.39 5.39
N TYR A 71 1.53 -1.90 5.85
CA TYR A 71 0.34 -2.20 5.05
C TYR A 71 -0.90 -2.29 5.94
N GLY A 72 -2.08 -2.24 5.34
CA GLY A 72 -3.36 -2.34 6.06
C GLY A 72 -4.02 -3.71 5.97
N LYS A 73 -5.01 -3.97 6.83
CA LYS A 73 -5.81 -5.21 6.80
C LYS A 73 -6.40 -5.53 5.44
N ASP A 74 -6.82 -4.52 4.69
CA ASP A 74 -7.44 -4.69 3.38
C ASP A 74 -6.47 -5.29 2.37
N ALA A 75 -5.25 -4.73 2.29
CA ALA A 75 -4.20 -5.25 1.42
C ALA A 75 -3.78 -6.65 1.86
N ARG A 76 -3.65 -6.89 3.16
CA ARG A 76 -3.40 -8.24 3.71
C ARG A 76 -4.46 -9.26 3.29
N ARG A 77 -5.74 -8.93 3.41
CA ARG A 77 -6.85 -9.81 3.03
C ARG A 77 -6.92 -10.05 1.53
N LEU A 78 -6.68 -9.03 0.70
CA LEU A 78 -6.68 -9.16 -0.76
C LEU A 78 -5.50 -9.97 -1.26
N ALA A 79 -4.30 -9.76 -0.72
CA ALA A 79 -3.12 -10.56 -1.05
C ALA A 79 -3.37 -12.04 -0.75
N ALA A 80 -3.92 -12.34 0.44
CA ALA A 80 -4.27 -13.71 0.84
C ALA A 80 -5.41 -14.36 0.02
N ALA A 81 -6.26 -13.56 -0.62
CA ALA A 81 -7.34 -14.06 -1.47
C ALA A 81 -6.92 -14.24 -2.93
N SER A 82 -5.84 -13.58 -3.36
CA SER A 82 -5.34 -13.62 -4.74
C SER A 82 -4.62 -14.93 -5.02
N THR A 83 -4.70 -15.40 -6.25
CA THR A 83 -4.12 -16.68 -6.67
C THR A 83 -2.96 -16.54 -7.65
N ARG A 84 -2.76 -15.32 -8.18
CA ARG A 84 -1.60 -14.97 -9.00
C ARG A 84 -1.01 -13.61 -8.62
N PRO A 85 0.29 -13.39 -8.83
CA PRO A 85 0.91 -12.08 -8.70
C PRO A 85 0.40 -11.08 -9.76
N LEU A 86 0.45 -9.78 -9.40
CA LEU A 86 0.04 -8.69 -10.28
C LEU A 86 1.02 -8.48 -11.44
N ALA A 87 2.32 -8.61 -11.15
CA ALA A 87 3.37 -8.61 -12.16
C ALA A 87 3.67 -10.07 -12.56
N ASP A 88 3.75 -10.34 -13.86
CA ASP A 88 3.88 -11.70 -14.40
C ASP A 88 5.12 -12.47 -13.92
N ALA A 89 6.15 -11.76 -13.49
CA ALA A 89 7.41 -12.34 -13.06
C ALA A 89 7.71 -12.10 -11.57
N ALA A 90 6.69 -11.74 -10.79
CA ALA A 90 6.77 -11.85 -9.35
C ALA A 90 6.38 -13.27 -8.92
N ASP A 91 7.04 -13.81 -7.90
CA ASP A 91 6.75 -15.17 -7.38
C ASP A 91 5.78 -15.18 -6.20
N VAL A 92 5.62 -14.04 -5.52
CA VAL A 92 4.87 -13.94 -4.26
C VAL A 92 3.88 -12.77 -4.30
N ILE A 93 2.68 -13.01 -3.77
CA ILE A 93 1.65 -11.98 -3.59
C ILE A 93 1.79 -11.38 -2.20
N THR A 94 2.42 -10.20 -2.12
CA THR A 94 2.55 -9.45 -0.87
C THR A 94 1.50 -8.33 -0.83
N PRO A 95 1.09 -7.87 0.36
CA PRO A 95 0.30 -6.65 0.51
C PRO A 95 0.87 -5.47 -0.28
N GLU A 96 2.19 -5.29 -0.28
CA GLU A 96 2.91 -4.20 -0.94
C GLU A 96 2.84 -4.30 -2.47
N SER A 97 2.92 -5.51 -3.04
CA SER A 97 2.87 -5.69 -4.50
C SER A 97 1.49 -5.36 -5.09
N ILE A 98 0.42 -5.47 -4.29
CA ILE A 98 -0.94 -5.09 -4.69
C ILE A 98 -1.40 -3.72 -4.14
N ASN A 99 -0.60 -3.12 -3.25
CA ASN A 99 -0.84 -1.81 -2.64
C ASN A 99 0.44 -0.97 -2.71
N PRO A 100 0.75 -0.36 -3.87
CA PRO A 100 2.02 0.32 -4.10
C PRO A 100 2.21 1.55 -3.20
N VAL A 101 1.13 2.21 -2.76
CA VAL A 101 1.21 3.36 -1.85
C VAL A 101 0.35 3.12 -0.62
N HIS A 102 0.96 3.26 0.55
CA HIS A 102 0.29 3.16 1.84
C HIS A 102 0.71 4.26 2.78
N ARG A 103 -0.28 4.90 3.38
CA ARG A 103 -0.07 6.06 4.23
C ARG A 103 -0.35 5.76 5.70
N LEU A 104 0.55 6.16 6.58
CA LEU A 104 0.27 6.20 8.01
C LEU A 104 -0.18 7.61 8.41
N TRP A 105 -1.30 7.69 9.11
CA TRP A 105 -1.87 8.92 9.65
C TRP A 105 -1.82 8.91 11.17
N LEU A 106 -1.76 10.10 11.77
CA LEU A 106 -1.97 10.34 13.18
C LEU A 106 -3.17 11.26 13.35
N PRO A 107 -4.15 10.95 14.21
CA PRO A 107 -5.19 11.89 14.58
C PRO A 107 -4.57 13.12 15.25
N THR A 108 -4.89 14.30 14.73
CA THR A 108 -4.43 15.58 15.27
C THR A 108 -5.59 16.56 15.25
N PRO A 109 -6.53 16.45 16.22
CA PRO A 109 -7.69 17.33 16.30
C PRO A 109 -7.29 18.81 16.28
N ASP A 110 -8.13 19.64 15.66
CA ASP A 110 -7.93 21.09 15.54
C ASP A 110 -6.70 21.49 14.70
N ARG A 111 -6.11 20.55 13.96
CA ARG A 111 -5.02 20.80 13.01
C ARG A 111 -5.43 20.42 11.60
N THR A 112 -4.91 21.15 10.63
CA THR A 112 -4.91 20.73 9.23
C THR A 112 -3.51 20.29 8.88
N GLY A 113 -3.33 19.01 8.55
CA GLY A 113 -2.04 18.47 8.15
C GLY A 113 -1.56 19.04 6.81
N MET A 114 -0.29 18.81 6.47
CA MET A 114 0.36 19.25 5.22
C MET A 114 -0.43 18.91 3.93
N LEU A 115 -1.27 17.87 3.98
CA LEU A 115 -2.05 17.40 2.83
C LEU A 115 -3.48 17.96 2.79
N GLY A 116 -3.78 18.96 3.60
CA GLY A 116 -5.08 19.64 3.65
C GLY A 116 -6.18 18.86 4.36
N ASP A 117 -5.87 17.70 4.93
CA ASP A 117 -6.82 16.92 5.72
C ASP A 117 -6.95 17.51 7.13
N ALA A 118 -8.18 17.86 7.51
CA ALA A 118 -8.51 18.27 8.87
C ALA A 118 -8.44 17.11 9.86
N ASP A 119 -8.09 17.42 11.10
CA ASP A 119 -8.05 16.52 12.25
C ASP A 119 -7.09 15.34 12.14
N ARG A 120 -6.19 15.34 11.14
CA ARG A 120 -5.14 14.33 10.99
C ARG A 120 -3.88 14.84 10.33
N THR A 121 -2.77 14.26 10.72
CA THR A 121 -1.43 14.54 10.19
C THR A 121 -0.88 13.28 9.55
N PHE A 122 -0.42 13.39 8.32
CA PHE A 122 0.32 12.34 7.65
C PHE A 122 1.69 12.18 8.33
N LEU A 123 2.09 10.95 8.67
CA LEU A 123 3.39 10.66 9.28
C LEU A 123 4.41 10.19 8.24
N CYS A 124 4.11 9.09 7.55
CA CYS A 124 4.97 8.54 6.51
C CYS A 124 4.19 7.73 5.47
N ASP A 125 4.68 7.75 4.24
CA ASP A 125 4.18 6.95 3.12
C ASP A 125 5.18 5.84 2.88
N ARG A 126 4.68 4.62 2.72
CA ARG A 126 5.43 3.51 2.15
C ARG A 126 5.10 3.42 0.67
N VAL A 127 6.12 3.52 -0.17
CA VAL A 127 6.01 3.48 -1.62
C VAL A 127 6.77 2.25 -2.12
N THR A 128 6.07 1.38 -2.83
CA THR A 128 6.64 0.21 -3.51
C THR A 128 6.53 0.43 -5.01
N ALA A 129 7.67 0.47 -5.69
CA ALA A 129 7.76 0.71 -7.12
C ALA A 129 8.70 -0.33 -7.75
N PRO A 130 8.66 -0.53 -9.09
CA PRO A 130 9.71 -1.26 -9.77
C PRO A 130 11.08 -0.67 -9.41
N ALA A 131 12.06 -1.52 -9.12
CA ALA A 131 13.42 -1.10 -8.88
C ALA A 131 13.93 -0.33 -10.11
N ALA A 132 14.75 0.70 -9.89
CA ALA A 132 15.41 1.35 -11.01
C ALA A 132 16.29 0.32 -11.72
N VAL A 133 16.11 0.16 -13.03
CA VAL A 133 16.98 -0.67 -13.85
C VAL A 133 18.36 -0.03 -13.81
N GLY A 134 19.28 -0.60 -13.04
CA GLY A 134 20.70 -0.30 -13.13
C GLY A 134 21.29 -0.93 -14.40
N ASP A 135 22.61 -1.04 -14.47
CA ASP A 135 23.26 -1.80 -15.57
C ASP A 135 22.96 -3.31 -15.51
N ASP A 136 22.29 -3.79 -14.46
CA ASP A 136 21.82 -5.16 -14.33
C ASP A 136 20.56 -5.38 -15.18
N THR A 137 20.76 -6.03 -16.33
CA THR A 137 19.70 -6.39 -17.28
C THR A 137 19.20 -7.82 -17.07
N SER A 138 19.47 -8.44 -15.93
CA SER A 138 18.95 -9.78 -15.63
C SER A 138 17.41 -9.76 -15.56
N ALA A 139 16.80 -10.92 -15.84
CA ALA A 139 15.35 -11.07 -15.71
C ALA A 139 14.87 -10.77 -14.27
N ASP A 140 15.70 -11.07 -13.28
CA ASP A 140 15.41 -10.82 -11.86
C ASP A 140 15.46 -9.32 -11.53
N ALA A 141 16.41 -8.58 -12.11
CA ALA A 141 16.49 -7.12 -11.94
C ALA A 141 15.32 -6.38 -12.59
N ALA A 142 14.81 -6.89 -13.72
CA ALA A 142 13.66 -6.31 -14.42
C ALA A 142 12.33 -6.43 -13.62
N THR A 143 12.28 -7.29 -12.61
CA THR A 143 11.06 -7.62 -11.84
C THR A 143 11.18 -7.25 -10.37
N ALA A 144 12.40 -6.91 -9.94
CA ALA A 144 12.68 -6.39 -8.62
C ALA A 144 11.78 -5.18 -8.33
N THR A 145 11.27 -5.14 -7.10
CA THR A 145 10.57 -3.98 -6.58
C THR A 145 11.36 -3.42 -5.41
N GLU A 146 11.37 -2.11 -5.29
CA GLU A 146 12.01 -1.41 -4.21
C GLU A 146 10.93 -0.74 -3.35
N THR A 147 11.05 -0.91 -2.04
CA THR A 147 10.21 -0.22 -1.07
C THR A 147 11.00 0.91 -0.44
N ARG A 148 10.42 2.10 -0.47
CA ARG A 148 10.97 3.32 0.13
C ARG A 148 9.96 3.97 1.04
N PHE A 149 10.44 4.75 1.99
CA PHE A 149 9.61 5.57 2.86
C PHE A 149 9.78 7.05 2.55
N VAL A 150 8.67 7.79 2.65
CA VAL A 150 8.64 9.25 2.59
C VAL A 150 8.06 9.75 3.90
N VAL A 151 8.80 10.56 4.66
CA VAL A 151 8.43 11.04 5.98
C VAL A 151 7.99 12.50 5.91
N ASN A 152 6.95 12.86 6.65
CA ASN A 152 6.57 14.25 6.87
C ASN A 152 7.59 14.91 7.83
N GLY A 153 8.50 15.72 7.27
CA GLY A 153 9.56 16.37 8.03
C GLY A 153 9.04 17.41 9.03
N ALA A 154 7.93 18.07 8.71
CA ALA A 154 7.25 18.98 9.65
C ALA A 154 6.66 18.23 10.85
N ALA A 155 6.10 17.02 10.64
CA ALA A 155 5.61 16.19 11.74
C ALA A 155 6.76 15.64 12.59
N GLU A 156 7.87 15.24 11.96
CA GLU A 156 9.10 14.81 12.65
C GLU A 156 9.66 15.93 13.51
N SER A 157 9.83 17.12 12.95
CA SER A 157 10.32 18.31 13.67
C SER A 157 9.41 18.75 14.82
N ALA A 158 8.10 18.51 14.69
CA ALA A 158 7.12 18.80 15.72
C ALA A 158 7.00 17.69 16.80
N GLY A 159 7.82 16.61 16.72
CA GLY A 159 7.79 15.50 17.66
C GLY A 159 6.52 14.66 17.59
N LEU A 160 5.87 14.60 16.41
CA LEU A 160 4.63 13.84 16.20
C LEU A 160 4.85 12.40 15.74
N LEU A 161 6.08 12.02 15.37
CA LEU A 161 6.40 10.64 15.03
C LEU A 161 6.45 9.82 16.34
N PRO A 162 5.67 8.74 16.46
CA PRO A 162 5.78 7.82 17.58
C PRO A 162 7.18 7.20 17.66
N ASP A 163 7.72 7.04 18.86
CA ASP A 163 9.07 6.48 19.06
C ASP A 163 9.22 5.10 18.39
N ASP A 164 8.20 4.24 18.57
CA ASP A 164 8.20 2.89 18.01
C ASP A 164 8.18 2.87 16.48
N LEU A 165 7.74 3.96 15.83
CA LEU A 165 7.70 4.04 14.38
C LEU A 165 9.10 4.08 13.77
N ALA A 166 10.00 4.88 14.34
CA ALA A 166 11.39 5.00 13.88
C ALA A 166 12.21 3.74 14.20
N ASP A 167 11.88 3.05 15.29
CA ASP A 167 12.53 1.78 15.66
C ASP A 167 12.07 0.61 14.78
N ARG A 168 10.82 0.66 14.29
CA ARG A 168 10.19 -0.46 13.57
C ARG A 168 10.27 -0.33 12.07
N LEU A 169 10.37 0.87 11.53
CA LEU A 169 10.43 1.09 10.08
C LEU A 169 11.79 1.67 9.68
N PRO A 170 12.31 1.37 8.48
CA PRO A 170 13.59 1.89 8.01
C PRO A 170 13.44 3.37 7.58
N LEU A 171 13.24 4.26 8.56
CA LEU A 171 12.99 5.69 8.33
C LEU A 171 14.27 6.55 8.34
N ALA A 172 15.40 6.01 8.76
CA ALA A 172 16.66 6.74 8.81
C ALA A 172 17.00 7.37 7.44
N ASP A 173 16.96 6.57 6.39
CA ASP A 173 17.28 6.97 5.01
C ASP A 173 16.06 7.45 4.22
N ALA A 174 14.91 7.64 4.88
CA ALA A 174 13.68 8.07 4.21
C ALA A 174 13.78 9.52 3.71
N THR A 175 13.19 9.76 2.54
CA THR A 175 13.04 11.12 2.01
C THR A 175 12.10 11.90 2.92
N ARG A 176 12.56 13.06 3.42
CA ARG A 176 11.72 13.99 4.17
C ARG A 176 11.10 15.01 3.24
N VAL A 177 9.81 15.23 3.41
CA VAL A 177 9.07 16.29 2.72
C VAL A 177 8.68 17.37 3.72
N GLU A 178 9.05 18.60 3.40
CA GLU A 178 8.65 19.80 4.13
C GLU A 178 7.46 20.45 3.42
N GLY A 179 6.51 20.96 4.20
CA GLY A 179 5.28 21.61 3.72
C GLY A 179 5.33 23.12 3.79
#